data_AF-A0A851TC41-F1
#
_entry.id   AF-A0A851TC41-F1
#
_cell.length_a   1.000
_cell.length_b   1.000
_cell.length_c   1.000
_cell.angle_alpha   90.00
_cell.angle_beta   90.00
_cell.angle_gamma   90.00
#
_symmetry.space_group_name_H-M   'P 1'
#
loop_
_entity.id
_entity.type
_entity.pdbx_description
1 polymer ?
#
loop_
_entity_poly.entity_id
_entity_poly.type
_entity_poly.pdbx_seq_one_letter_code
_entity_poly.pdbx_strand_id
1 'polypeptide(L)'
;QGADIFSAKINIEVQRASELAIAAIEKNGGVVTTSFYDPRSLEILCKPVVFFLRGQPIPKRMLPPEDLVLYYTDARNRGYLADPSKVEEARLELAKKYGYTLPDITKDELFQMLSTRKDPRQIFFGLAPGWVVSLSDKKILKPTDERLLKYYSS
;
A
#
# COMPACT_ATOMS: atom_id res chain seq x y z
N GLN A 1 -10.67 8.20 16.35
CA GLN A 1 -11.94 7.97 17.06
C GLN A 1 -12.28 6.49 16.97
N GLY A 2 -12.86 5.90 18.02
CA GLY A 2 -13.27 4.49 18.04
C GLY A 2 -12.15 3.47 18.22
N ALA A 3 -10.96 3.87 18.69
CA ALA A 3 -9.82 2.98 18.91
C ALA A 3 -10.07 1.95 20.03
N ASP A 4 -10.95 2.31 20.97
CA ASP A 4 -11.40 1.53 22.11
C ASP A 4 -12.34 0.38 21.72
N ILE A 5 -13.20 0.60 20.72
CA ILE A 5 -14.16 -0.40 20.23
C ILE A 5 -13.70 -1.13 18.96
N PHE A 6 -12.60 -0.69 18.34
CA PHE A 6 -12.09 -1.29 17.12
C PHE A 6 -11.57 -2.70 17.38
N SER A 7 -12.24 -3.69 16.80
CA SER A 7 -11.89 -5.11 16.90
C SER A 7 -11.96 -5.75 15.51
N ALA A 8 -10.97 -5.45 14.68
CA ALA A 8 -10.87 -6.05 13.35
C ALA A 8 -9.40 -6.28 12.97
N LYS A 9 -9.16 -7.39 12.28
CA LYS A 9 -7.86 -7.75 11.71
C LYS A 9 -7.88 -7.47 10.21
N ILE A 10 -7.17 -6.42 9.80
CA ILE A 10 -7.19 -5.93 8.42
C ILE A 10 -5.77 -5.60 7.95
N ASN A 11 -5.52 -5.73 6.65
CA ASN A 11 -4.40 -5.11 5.96
C ASN A 11 -4.92 -3.86 5.25
N ILE A 12 -4.53 -2.68 5.73
CA ILE A 12 -5.04 -1.40 5.22
C ILE A 12 -3.91 -0.51 4.71
N GLU A 13 -4.13 0.06 3.54
CA GLU A 13 -3.27 1.09 2.95
C GLU A 13 -4.01 2.43 3.00
N VAL A 14 -3.41 3.42 3.66
CA VAL A 14 -3.94 4.79 3.77
C VAL A 14 -2.86 5.79 3.40
N GLN A 15 -3.18 7.06 3.13
CA GLN A 15 -2.15 8.05 2.85
C GLN A 15 -1.50 8.57 4.14
N ARG A 16 -2.27 8.66 5.22
CA ARG A 16 -1.80 9.10 6.55
C ARG A 16 -2.47 8.31 7.64
N ALA A 17 -1.74 8.07 8.72
CA ALA A 17 -2.24 7.44 9.92
C ALA A 17 -1.69 8.14 11.16
N SER A 18 -2.54 8.32 12.17
CA SER A 18 -2.11 8.75 13.51
C SER A 18 -1.53 7.56 14.29
N GLU A 19 -0.57 7.81 15.17
CA GLU A 19 0.05 6.80 16.02
C GLU A 19 -0.97 5.92 16.78
N LEU A 20 -2.00 6.54 17.38
CA LEU A 20 -3.07 5.82 18.09
C LEU A 20 -3.84 4.84 17.19
N ALA A 21 -4.10 5.22 15.93
CA ALA A 21 -4.82 4.37 14.98
C ALA A 21 -3.97 3.18 14.54
N ILE A 22 -2.66 3.40 14.34
CA ILE A 22 -1.70 2.34 14.04
C ILE A 22 -1.67 1.33 15.19
N ALA A 23 -1.56 1.80 16.44
CA ALA A 23 -1.56 0.95 17.62
C ALA A 23 -2.85 0.12 17.73
N ALA A 24 -4.01 0.74 17.50
CA ALA A 24 -5.30 0.04 17.55
C ALA A 24 -5.42 -1.08 16.51
N ILE A 25 -4.89 -0.88 15.29
CA ILE A 25 -4.91 -1.89 14.23
C ILE A 25 -3.90 -3.00 14.51
N GLU A 26 -2.66 -2.65 14.87
CA GLU A 26 -1.59 -3.62 15.14
C GLU A 26 -1.87 -4.47 16.38
N LYS A 27 -2.53 -3.91 17.41
CA LYS A 27 -3.00 -4.65 18.59
C LYS A 27 -3.94 -5.81 18.22
N ASN A 28 -4.75 -5.64 17.17
CA ASN A 28 -5.65 -6.68 16.67
C ASN A 28 -4.97 -7.64 15.67
N GLY A 29 -3.67 -7.51 15.45
CA GLY A 29 -2.91 -8.31 14.48
C GLY A 29 -3.08 -7.85 13.04
N GLY A 30 -3.60 -6.64 12.81
CA GLY A 30 -3.67 -6.03 11.49
C GLY A 30 -2.35 -5.41 11.05
N VAL A 31 -2.29 -4.99 9.78
CA VAL A 31 -1.15 -4.32 9.17
C VAL A 31 -1.61 -2.98 8.58
N VAL A 32 -0.86 -1.92 8.89
CA VAL A 32 -1.07 -0.59 8.31
C VAL A 32 0.09 -0.26 7.39
N THR A 33 -0.21 0.34 6.25
CA THR A 33 0.78 0.91 5.33
C THR A 33 0.39 2.34 5.00
N THR A 34 1.34 3.27 5.05
CA THR A 34 1.16 4.61 4.51
C THR A 34 1.77 4.73 3.12
N SER A 35 0.95 5.13 2.14
CA SER A 35 1.36 5.22 0.74
C SER A 35 0.94 6.51 0.07
N PHE A 36 1.81 7.04 -0.77
CA PHE A 36 1.53 8.22 -1.59
C PHE A 36 0.81 7.85 -2.90
N TYR A 37 -0.11 8.72 -3.32
CA TYR A 37 -0.72 8.72 -4.64
C TYR A 37 -0.67 10.14 -5.20
N ASP A 38 -0.05 10.31 -6.36
CA ASP A 38 -0.14 11.57 -7.10
C ASP A 38 -1.58 11.82 -7.58
N PRO A 39 -1.96 13.06 -7.90
CA PRO A 39 -3.34 13.40 -8.25
C PRO A 39 -3.94 12.54 -9.37
N ARG A 40 -3.13 12.21 -10.39
CA ARG A 40 -3.57 11.37 -11.50
C ARG A 40 -3.79 9.93 -11.05
N SER A 41 -2.84 9.36 -10.31
CA SER A 41 -2.96 7.99 -9.79
C SER A 41 -4.13 7.84 -8.81
N LEU A 42 -4.41 8.87 -8.00
CA LEU A 42 -5.56 8.89 -7.09
C LEU A 42 -6.89 8.89 -7.86
N GLU A 43 -7.03 9.72 -8.90
CA GLU A 43 -8.22 9.73 -9.76
C GLU A 43 -8.48 8.35 -10.37
N ILE A 44 -7.43 7.72 -10.90
CA ILE A 44 -7.47 6.38 -11.49
C ILE A 44 -7.90 5.33 -10.46
N LEU A 45 -7.35 5.39 -9.24
CA LEU A 45 -7.70 4.46 -8.16
C LEU A 45 -9.15 4.61 -7.70
N CYS A 46 -9.65 5.85 -7.61
CA CYS A 46 -11.03 6.13 -7.18
C CYS A 46 -12.07 5.81 -8.26
N LYS A 47 -11.74 5.98 -9.55
CA LYS A 47 -12.67 5.77 -10.68
C LYS A 47 -12.06 4.85 -11.76
N PRO A 48 -11.73 3.58 -11.41
CA PRO A 48 -10.98 2.68 -12.30
C PRO A 48 -11.74 2.32 -13.57
N VAL A 49 -13.05 2.12 -13.49
CA VAL A 49 -13.88 1.77 -14.66
C VAL A 49 -13.84 2.89 -15.71
N VAL A 50 -13.96 4.15 -15.29
CA VAL A 50 -13.88 5.31 -16.19
C VAL A 50 -12.51 5.39 -16.85
N PHE A 51 -11.44 5.07 -16.11
CA PHE A 51 -10.09 5.02 -16.68
C PHE A 51 -9.94 3.89 -17.71
N PHE A 52 -10.38 2.67 -17.40
CA PHE A 52 -10.24 1.53 -18.32
C PHE A 52 -11.03 1.71 -19.62
N LEU A 53 -12.18 2.42 -19.59
CA LEU A 53 -12.93 2.77 -20.79
C LEU A 53 -12.17 3.70 -21.75
N ARG A 54 -11.11 4.39 -21.29
CA ARG A 54 -10.25 5.23 -22.14
C ARG A 54 -9.27 4.42 -22.99
N GLY A 55 -9.13 3.10 -22.75
CA GLY A 55 -8.20 2.23 -23.48
C GLY A 55 -6.71 2.59 -23.27
N GLN A 56 -6.39 3.31 -22.19
CA GLN A 56 -5.01 3.72 -21.89
C GLN A 56 -4.27 2.65 -21.08
N PRO A 57 -2.94 2.50 -21.26
CA PRO A 57 -2.14 1.66 -20.39
C PRO A 57 -2.10 2.23 -18.97
N ILE A 58 -2.12 1.35 -17.97
CA ILE A 58 -2.02 1.73 -16.56
C ILE A 58 -0.70 2.49 -16.35
N PRO A 59 -0.72 3.75 -15.89
CA PRO A 59 0.52 4.48 -15.62
C PRO A 59 1.18 3.97 -14.34
N LYS A 60 2.49 4.23 -14.19
CA LYS A 60 3.18 4.08 -12.91
C LYS A 60 2.89 5.27 -12.01
N ARG A 61 2.64 5.05 -10.72
CA ARG A 61 2.46 6.15 -9.75
C ARG A 61 3.78 6.89 -9.52
N MET A 62 3.69 8.19 -9.27
CA MET A 62 4.86 9.02 -8.98
C MET A 62 5.28 8.87 -7.51
N LEU A 63 6.54 9.21 -7.25
CA LEU A 63 7.07 9.30 -5.89
C LEU A 63 6.52 10.56 -5.19
N PRO A 64 6.49 10.58 -3.85
CA PRO A 64 6.13 11.78 -3.11
C PRO A 64 7.07 12.94 -3.42
N PRO A 65 6.59 14.18 -3.32
CA PRO A 65 7.44 15.37 -3.34
C PRO A 65 8.39 15.38 -2.13
N GLU A 66 9.47 16.16 -2.22
CA GLU A 66 10.60 16.17 -1.26
C GLU A 66 10.17 16.42 0.19
N ASP A 67 9.19 17.30 0.40
CA ASP A 67 8.61 17.62 1.70
C ASP A 67 7.89 16.43 2.35
N LEU A 68 7.40 15.48 1.55
CA LEU A 68 6.69 14.29 2.02
C LEU A 68 7.56 13.03 2.01
N VAL A 69 8.74 13.03 1.37
CA VAL A 69 9.64 11.86 1.33
C VAL A 69 9.94 11.38 2.75
N LEU A 70 10.32 12.30 3.64
CA LEU A 70 10.68 11.98 5.04
C LEU A 70 9.54 11.25 5.77
N TYR A 71 8.28 11.60 5.48
CA TYR A 71 7.12 10.94 6.10
C TYR A 71 7.00 9.48 5.66
N TYR A 72 7.12 9.22 4.35
CA TYR A 72 6.93 7.88 3.76
C TYR A 72 8.17 6.97 3.84
N THR A 73 9.33 7.51 4.21
CA THR A 73 10.54 6.74 4.55
C THR A 73 10.65 6.43 6.05
N ASP A 74 9.88 7.11 6.90
CA ASP A 74 9.90 6.88 8.35
C ASP A 74 9.09 5.62 8.73
N ALA A 75 9.76 4.69 9.39
CA ALA A 75 9.18 3.44 9.89
C ALA A 75 8.06 3.67 10.90
N ARG A 76 8.10 4.75 11.69
CA ARG A 76 7.06 5.07 12.68
C ARG A 76 5.71 5.34 12.03
N ASN A 77 5.73 5.89 10.82
CA ASN A 77 4.53 6.15 10.03
C ASN A 77 4.08 4.94 9.19
N ARG A 78 4.80 3.80 9.27
CA ARG A 78 4.59 2.61 8.42
C ARG A 78 4.67 2.96 6.93
N GLY A 79 5.60 3.84 6.59
CA GLY A 79 5.82 4.31 5.23
C GLY A 79 6.16 3.18 4.27
N TYR A 80 5.58 3.21 3.07
CA TYR A 80 5.83 2.21 2.03
C TYR A 80 7.27 2.23 1.45
N LEU A 81 8.04 3.29 1.72
CA LEU A 81 9.46 3.41 1.36
C LEU A 81 10.39 3.22 2.57
N ALA A 82 9.84 2.88 3.74
CA ALA A 82 10.64 2.64 4.94
C ALA A 82 11.35 1.29 4.88
N ASP A 83 12.47 1.18 5.59
CA ASP A 83 13.19 -0.08 5.78
C ASP A 83 12.30 -1.08 6.56
N PRO A 84 11.98 -2.26 5.99
CA PRO A 84 11.15 -3.26 6.65
C PRO A 84 11.64 -3.66 8.04
N SER A 85 12.97 -3.68 8.26
CA SER A 85 13.57 -4.07 9.54
C SER A 85 13.24 -3.06 10.63
N LYS A 86 13.33 -1.76 10.30
CA LYS A 86 13.00 -0.66 11.22
C LYS A 86 11.50 -0.56 11.49
N VAL A 87 10.66 -0.99 10.55
CA VAL A 87 9.21 -1.06 10.77
C VAL A 87 8.91 -2.03 11.90
N GLU A 88 9.55 -3.20 11.93
CA GLU A 88 9.30 -4.18 13.00
C GLU A 88 9.77 -3.66 14.38
N GLU A 89 10.91 -2.98 14.44
CA GLU A 89 11.37 -2.30 15.65
C GLU A 89 10.35 -1.26 16.14
N ALA A 90 9.83 -0.42 15.24
CA ALA A 90 8.82 0.59 15.54
C ALA A 90 7.47 0.01 15.98
N ARG A 91 7.15 -1.24 15.60
CA ARG A 91 5.97 -1.98 16.10
C ARG A 91 6.15 -2.41 17.54
N LEU A 92 7.32 -2.92 17.89
CA LEU A 92 7.65 -3.32 19.26
C LEU A 92 7.68 -2.11 20.20
N GLU A 93 8.25 -0.99 19.77
CA GLU A 93 8.24 0.26 20.56
C GLU A 93 6.82 0.77 20.81
N LEU A 94 5.98 0.75 19.78
CA LEU A 94 4.59 1.19 19.88
C LEU A 94 3.78 0.29 20.84
N ALA A 95 3.98 -1.03 20.74
CA ALA A 95 3.37 -2.01 21.64
C ALA A 95 3.73 -1.77 23.10
N LYS A 96 5.02 -1.49 23.39
CA LYS A 96 5.49 -1.12 24.72
C LYS A 96 4.87 0.19 25.20
N LYS A 97 4.83 1.22 24.34
CA LYS A 97 4.30 2.55 24.66
C LYS A 97 2.81 2.52 25.01
N TYR A 98 2.02 1.73 24.29
CA TYR A 98 0.56 1.64 24.48
C TYR A 98 0.11 0.44 25.33
N GLY A 99 1.05 -0.36 25.83
CA GLY A 99 0.78 -1.43 26.80
C GLY A 99 -0.02 -2.61 26.23
N TYR A 100 0.28 -3.04 25.00
CA TYR A 100 -0.31 -4.25 24.41
C TYR A 100 0.75 -5.25 23.97
N THR A 101 0.40 -6.54 23.97
CA THR A 101 1.25 -7.59 23.40
C THR A 101 1.11 -7.59 21.88
N LEU A 102 2.22 -7.41 21.17
CA LEU A 102 2.21 -7.46 19.70
C LEU A 102 1.92 -8.90 19.23
N PRO A 103 0.83 -9.13 18.46
CA PRO A 103 0.55 -10.45 17.92
C PRO A 103 1.58 -10.87 16.87
N ASP A 104 2.01 -12.12 16.92
CA ASP A 104 2.90 -12.71 15.92
C ASP A 104 2.10 -13.10 14.67
N ILE A 105 2.14 -12.22 13.66
CA ILE A 105 1.39 -12.40 12.42
C ILE A 105 1.93 -13.58 11.60
N THR A 106 3.18 -14.01 11.81
CA THR A 106 3.78 -15.11 11.03
C THR A 106 3.10 -16.46 11.26
N LYS A 107 2.44 -16.61 12.41
CA LYS A 107 1.69 -17.81 12.80
C LYS A 107 0.20 -17.73 12.42
N ASP A 108 -0.22 -16.62 11.82
CA ASP A 108 -1.60 -16.39 11.43
C ASP A 108 -1.92 -17.11 10.10
N GLU A 109 -3.12 -17.68 9.99
CA GLU A 109 -3.60 -18.29 8.75
C GLU A 109 -3.69 -17.24 7.62
N LEU A 110 -3.94 -15.98 7.95
CA LEU A 110 -4.04 -14.86 7.01
C LEU A 110 -2.70 -14.18 6.72
N PHE A 111 -1.57 -14.75 7.18
CA PHE A 111 -0.23 -14.15 7.05
C PHE A 111 0.09 -13.71 5.61
N GLN A 112 -0.25 -14.52 4.61
CA GLN A 112 0.01 -14.19 3.20
C GLN A 112 -0.72 -12.92 2.76
N MET A 113 -2.00 -12.78 3.13
CA MET A 113 -2.80 -11.58 2.83
C MET A 113 -2.29 -10.36 3.60
N LEU A 114 -1.92 -10.53 4.86
CA LEU A 114 -1.41 -9.45 5.72
C LEU A 114 -0.01 -8.96 5.29
N SER A 115 0.81 -9.84 4.73
CA SER A 115 2.15 -9.53 4.21
C SER A 115 2.11 -8.93 2.80
N THR A 116 0.96 -8.98 2.13
CA THR A 116 0.82 -8.50 0.77
C THR A 116 0.97 -6.98 0.71
N ARG A 117 1.87 -6.51 -0.15
CA ARG A 117 2.15 -5.09 -0.38
C ARG A 117 2.26 -4.83 -1.88
N LYS A 118 1.79 -3.67 -2.33
CA LYS A 118 1.96 -3.23 -3.72
C LYS A 118 3.36 -2.67 -3.92
N ASP A 119 3.85 -2.79 -5.14
CA ASP A 119 5.09 -2.13 -5.54
C ASP A 119 4.95 -0.58 -5.43
N PRO A 120 6.02 0.14 -5.03
CA PRO A 120 6.06 1.61 -4.98
C PRO A 120 5.58 2.35 -6.24
N ARG A 121 5.61 1.72 -7.42
CA ARG A 121 5.17 2.27 -8.71
C ARG A 121 3.81 1.77 -9.16
N GLN A 122 3.18 0.86 -8.41
CA GLN A 122 1.93 0.23 -8.78
C GLN A 122 0.69 0.94 -8.20
N ILE A 123 -0.36 1.09 -9.02
CA ILE A 123 -1.65 1.67 -8.61
C ILE A 123 -2.58 0.60 -8.03
N PHE A 124 -2.86 -0.44 -8.82
CA PHE A 124 -3.82 -1.49 -8.50
C PHE A 124 -3.14 -2.73 -7.97
N PHE A 125 -3.79 -3.44 -7.05
CA PHE A 125 -3.33 -4.76 -6.65
C PHE A 125 -3.52 -5.75 -7.81
N GLY A 126 -2.47 -6.51 -8.16
CA GLY A 126 -2.52 -7.54 -9.21
C GLY A 126 -2.47 -7.05 -10.66
N LEU A 127 -2.44 -5.73 -10.92
CA LEU A 127 -2.25 -5.16 -12.27
C LEU A 127 -1.01 -4.27 -12.31
N ALA A 128 -0.07 -4.60 -13.19
CA ALA A 128 1.18 -3.87 -13.33
C ALA A 128 1.03 -2.64 -14.25
N PRO A 129 1.88 -1.60 -14.07
CA PRO A 129 1.93 -0.49 -15.02
C PRO A 129 2.32 -0.98 -16.43
N GLY A 130 1.80 -0.31 -17.44
CA GLY A 130 1.96 -0.63 -18.85
C GLY A 130 0.91 -1.59 -19.42
N TRP A 131 0.13 -2.28 -18.58
CA TRP A 131 -0.93 -3.17 -19.04
C TRP A 131 -2.16 -2.38 -19.52
N VAL A 132 -2.84 -2.90 -20.53
CA VAL A 132 -4.12 -2.36 -21.03
C VAL A 132 -5.24 -3.36 -20.71
N VAL A 133 -6.29 -2.89 -20.04
CA VAL A 133 -7.44 -3.73 -19.66
C VAL A 133 -8.57 -3.53 -20.69
N SER A 134 -8.94 -4.59 -21.40
CA SER A 134 -10.14 -4.62 -22.25
C SER A 134 -11.32 -5.14 -21.44
N LEU A 135 -12.27 -4.25 -21.11
CA LEU A 135 -13.49 -4.62 -20.39
C LEU A 135 -14.45 -5.42 -21.29
N SER A 136 -14.50 -5.13 -22.58
CA SER A 136 -15.36 -5.85 -23.55
C SER A 136 -14.95 -7.30 -23.70
N ASP A 137 -13.65 -7.55 -23.87
CA ASP A 137 -13.14 -8.90 -24.12
C ASP A 137 -12.76 -9.63 -22.83
N LYS A 138 -12.81 -8.94 -21.68
CA LYS A 138 -12.31 -9.42 -20.38
C LYS A 138 -10.86 -9.91 -20.46
N LYS A 139 -10.01 -9.18 -21.19
CA LYS A 139 -8.60 -9.51 -21.44
C LYS A 139 -7.67 -8.42 -20.94
N ILE A 140 -6.45 -8.82 -20.62
CA ILE A 140 -5.35 -7.92 -20.26
C ILE A 140 -4.26 -8.05 -21.31
N LEU A 141 -3.93 -6.94 -21.97
CA LEU A 141 -2.85 -6.86 -22.94
C LEU A 141 -1.59 -6.39 -22.22
N LYS A 142 -0.49 -7.13 -22.38
CA LYS A 142 0.81 -6.83 -21.77
C LYS A 142 1.80 -6.39 -22.85
N PRO A 143 2.61 -5.34 -22.61
CA PRO A 143 3.61 -4.93 -23.58
C PRO A 143 4.71 -6.00 -23.70
N THR A 144 5.18 -6.23 -24.91
CA THR A 144 6.28 -7.16 -25.22
C THR A 144 7.55 -6.44 -25.66
N ASP A 145 7.44 -5.19 -26.08
CA ASP A 145 8.59 -4.37 -26.49
C ASP A 145 9.51 -4.10 -25.30
N GLU A 146 10.81 -4.38 -25.47
CA GLU A 146 11.80 -4.26 -24.40
C GLU A 146 11.95 -2.83 -23.86
N ARG A 147 11.77 -1.81 -24.70
CA ARG A 147 11.87 -0.41 -24.27
C ARG A 147 10.68 -0.04 -23.39
N LEU A 148 9.48 -0.49 -23.76
CA LEU A 148 8.28 -0.30 -22.94
C LEU A 148 8.37 -1.05 -21.62
N LEU A 149 8.84 -2.30 -21.65
CA LEU A 149 9.07 -3.09 -20.43
C LEU A 149 10.01 -2.36 -19.47
N LYS A 150 11.17 -1.90 -19.96
CA LYS A 150 12.13 -1.11 -19.16
C LYS A 150 11.51 0.18 -18.63
N TYR A 151 10.73 0.89 -19.46
CA TYR A 151 10.10 2.15 -19.05
C TYR A 151 9.10 1.96 -17.90
N TYR A 152 8.27 0.92 -17.95
CA TYR A 152 7.24 0.65 -16.93
C TYR A 152 7.78 -0.06 -15.69
N SER A 153 8.94 -0.74 -15.77
CA SER A 153 9.60 -1.37 -14.63
C SER A 153 10.59 -0.48 -13.89
N SER A 154 10.84 0.74 -14.37
CA SER A 154 11.74 1.73 -13.74
C SER A 154 11.01 2.69 -12.79
#